data_AF-A0A2G5UAG0-F1
#
_entry.id   AF-A0A2G5UAG0-F1
#
_cell.length_a   1.000
_cell.length_b   1.000
_cell.length_c   1.000
_cell.angle_alpha   90.00
_cell.angle_beta   90.00
_cell.angle_gamma   90.00
#
_symmetry.space_group_name_H-M   'P 1'
#
loop_
_entity.id
_entity.type
_entity.pdbx_description
1 polymer ?
#
loop_
_entity_poly.entity_id
_entity_poly.type
_entity_poly.pdbx_seq_one_letter_code
_entity_poly.pdbx_strand_id
1 'polypeptide(L)'
;MAKTKVTAPQNSNSKTNADIKKKIQMLGNEYATAIEDHQKASNDVKRLQKKIQRLTTLHQMHQKPALQKRIQKKQEGLKKIQKKLKKALKVEELKKDEMEEAEASWKFEAMCSGEAYQEDGQWKWRE
;
A
#
# COMPACT_ATOMS: atom_id res chain seq x y z
N MET A 1 65.28 61.94 20.71
CA MET A 1 64.02 61.18 20.81
C MET A 1 63.37 61.14 19.44
N ALA A 2 63.41 60.00 18.75
CA ALA A 2 62.88 59.84 17.40
C ALA A 2 61.43 59.35 17.46
N LYS A 3 60.51 60.07 16.80
CA LYS A 3 59.09 59.67 16.69
C LYS A 3 58.96 58.59 15.62
N THR A 4 58.68 57.36 16.03
CA THR A 4 58.29 56.27 15.13
C THR A 4 56.86 56.47 14.65
N LYS A 5 56.71 56.79 13.36
CA LYS A 5 55.42 56.80 12.67
C LYS A 5 55.09 55.36 12.28
N VAL A 6 54.08 54.77 12.93
CA VAL A 6 53.51 53.47 12.59
C VAL A 6 52.61 53.67 11.36
N THR A 7 52.97 53.07 10.24
CA THR A 7 52.11 52.99 9.05
C THR A 7 51.27 51.72 9.16
N ALA A 8 49.97 51.86 9.38
CA ALA A 8 49.03 50.75 9.28
C ALA A 8 48.85 50.34 7.80
N PRO A 9 48.80 49.04 7.46
CA PRO A 9 48.55 48.60 6.10
C PRO A 9 47.07 48.77 5.77
N GLN A 10 46.75 49.68 4.84
CA GLN A 10 45.42 49.77 4.24
C GLN A 10 45.20 48.60 3.28
N ASN A 11 44.39 47.63 3.72
CA ASN A 11 43.73 46.69 2.83
C ASN A 11 42.95 47.47 1.76
N SER A 12 43.44 47.47 0.52
CA SER A 12 42.72 48.03 -0.62
C SER A 12 42.87 47.11 -1.84
N ASN A 13 42.18 45.98 -1.81
CA ASN A 13 41.83 45.27 -3.05
C ASN A 13 40.65 45.99 -3.71
N SER A 14 40.90 47.20 -4.23
CA SER A 14 39.93 47.91 -5.08
C SER A 14 39.96 47.27 -6.47
N LYS A 15 38.93 46.48 -6.80
CA LYS A 15 38.75 45.96 -8.16
C LYS A 15 38.79 47.10 -9.16
N THR A 16 39.58 46.96 -10.21
CA THR A 16 39.67 47.98 -11.25
C THR A 16 38.43 47.97 -12.13
N ASN A 17 38.13 49.10 -12.80
CA ASN A 17 37.01 49.17 -13.75
C ASN A 17 37.09 48.10 -14.86
N ALA A 18 38.30 47.67 -15.24
CA ALA A 18 38.51 46.60 -16.20
C ALA A 18 38.04 45.23 -15.66
N ASP A 19 38.28 44.95 -14.38
CA ASP A 19 37.83 43.72 -13.72
C ASP A 19 36.31 43.67 -13.61
N ILE A 20 35.68 44.82 -13.34
CA ILE A 20 34.22 44.95 -13.31
C ILE A 20 33.64 44.69 -14.70
N LYS A 21 34.22 45.27 -15.76
CA LYS A 21 33.77 45.07 -17.14
C LYS A 21 33.87 43.61 -17.59
N LYS A 22 34.99 42.93 -17.28
CA LYS A 22 35.15 41.49 -17.54
C LYS A 22 34.10 40.65 -16.81
N LYS A 23 33.81 40.99 -15.55
CA LYS A 23 32.79 40.30 -14.75
C LYS A 23 31.38 40.48 -15.34
N ILE A 24 31.03 41.68 -15.81
CA ILE A 24 29.75 41.93 -16.47
C ILE A 24 29.61 41.10 -17.74
N GLN A 25 30.65 41.02 -18.56
CA GLN A 25 30.62 40.22 -19.79
C GLN A 25 30.48 38.72 -19.50
N MET A 26 31.21 38.21 -18.51
CA MET A 26 31.11 36.82 -18.05
C MET A 26 29.69 36.49 -17.58
N LEU A 27 29.12 37.34 -16.72
CA LEU A 27 27.74 37.19 -16.24
C LEU A 27 26.72 37.27 -17.38
N GLY A 28 26.95 38.11 -18.39
CA GLY A 28 26.12 38.18 -19.58
C GLY A 28 26.11 36.90 -20.41
N ASN A 29 27.29 36.26 -20.57
CA ASN A 29 27.41 34.98 -21.26
C ASN A 29 26.78 33.82 -20.47
N GLU A 30 26.98 33.80 -19.15
CA GLU A 30 26.34 32.83 -18.25
C GLU A 30 24.81 32.98 -18.31
N TYR A 31 24.31 34.21 -18.30
CA TYR A 31 22.88 34.50 -18.43
C TYR A 31 22.30 34.04 -19.77
N ALA A 32 23.00 34.28 -20.88
CA ALA A 32 22.57 33.81 -22.20
C ALA A 32 22.47 32.27 -22.25
N THR A 33 23.47 31.57 -21.71
CA THR A 33 23.48 30.10 -21.63
C THR A 33 22.32 29.59 -20.77
N ALA A 34 22.08 30.23 -19.61
CA ALA A 34 20.99 29.85 -18.72
C ALA A 34 19.60 30.03 -19.35
N ILE A 35 19.41 31.04 -20.21
CA ILE A 35 18.16 31.21 -20.97
C ILE A 35 17.94 30.06 -21.95
N GLU A 36 18.98 29.70 -22.72
CA GLU A 36 18.88 28.62 -23.69
C GLU A 36 18.57 27.27 -23.03
N ASP A 37 19.25 26.96 -21.93
CA ASP A 37 19.00 25.76 -21.13
C ASP A 37 17.59 25.74 -20.54
N HIS A 38 17.12 26.87 -20.00
CA HIS A 38 15.75 27.00 -19.50
C HIS A 38 14.72 26.75 -20.61
N GLN A 39 14.95 27.30 -21.80
CA GLN A 39 14.03 27.13 -22.93
C GLN A 39 14.00 25.68 -23.43
N LYS A 40 15.15 25.00 -23.46
CA LYS A 40 15.26 23.58 -23.76
C LYS A 40 14.50 22.74 -22.73
N ALA A 41 14.74 22.97 -21.44
CA ALA A 41 14.05 22.28 -20.36
C ALA A 41 12.53 22.49 -20.41
N SER A 42 12.08 23.72 -20.69
CA SER A 42 10.66 24.05 -20.85
C SER A 42 10.00 23.26 -21.98
N ASN A 43 10.70 23.12 -23.12
CA ASN A 43 10.21 22.34 -24.25
C ASN A 43 10.11 20.84 -23.92
N ASP A 44 11.10 20.29 -23.21
CA ASP A 44 11.07 18.90 -22.76
C ASP A 44 9.91 18.64 -21.78
N VAL A 45 9.67 19.56 -20.84
CA VAL A 45 8.51 19.48 -19.92
C VAL A 45 7.20 19.45 -20.71
N LYS A 46 7.02 20.35 -21.68
CA LYS A 46 5.81 20.36 -22.53
C LYS A 46 5.64 19.05 -23.31
N ARG A 47 6.73 18.47 -23.82
CA ARG A 47 6.70 17.18 -24.53
C ARG A 47 6.29 16.04 -23.60
N LEU A 48 6.85 15.99 -22.39
CA LEU A 48 6.54 14.96 -21.40
C LEU A 48 5.10 15.08 -20.91
N GLN A 49 4.61 16.29 -20.65
CA GLN A 49 3.21 16.53 -20.26
C GLN A 49 2.24 16.00 -21.32
N LYS A 50 2.49 16.24 -22.62
CA LYS A 50 1.68 15.68 -23.71
C LYS A 50 1.70 14.14 -23.73
N LYS A 51 2.86 13.53 -23.46
CA LYS A 51 3.00 12.06 -23.41
C LYS A 51 2.22 11.46 -22.23
N ILE A 52 2.30 12.10 -21.05
CA ILE A 52 1.54 11.71 -19.87
C ILE A 52 0.04 11.80 -20.14
N GLN A 53 -0.46 12.91 -20.70
CA GLN A 53 -1.87 13.07 -21.03
C GLN A 53 -2.37 11.94 -21.96
N ARG A 54 -1.64 11.63 -23.03
CA ARG A 54 -1.99 10.54 -23.96
C ARG A 54 -2.04 9.18 -23.26
N LEU A 55 -1.07 8.88 -22.41
CA LEU A 55 -1.03 7.62 -21.65
C LEU A 55 -2.18 7.54 -20.64
N THR A 56 -2.52 8.65 -19.97
CA THR A 56 -3.65 8.71 -19.05
C THR A 56 -4.98 8.48 -19.77
N THR A 57 -5.19 9.10 -20.93
CA THR A 57 -6.41 8.88 -21.74
C THR A 57 -6.51 7.43 -22.22
N LEU A 58 -5.41 6.84 -22.72
CA LEU A 58 -5.38 5.42 -23.07
C LEU A 58 -5.68 4.53 -21.86
N HIS A 59 -5.06 4.81 -20.71
CA HIS A 59 -5.31 4.06 -19.48
C HIS A 59 -6.78 4.14 -19.05
N GLN A 60 -7.40 5.32 -19.12
CA GLN A 60 -8.82 5.52 -18.81
C GLN A 60 -9.73 4.77 -19.80
N MET A 61 -9.40 4.73 -21.09
CA MET A 61 -10.13 3.94 -22.09
C MET A 61 -9.96 2.42 -21.87
N HIS A 62 -8.80 1.99 -21.39
CA HIS A 62 -8.49 0.58 -21.11
C HIS A 62 -8.91 0.12 -19.70
N GLN A 63 -9.22 1.02 -18.77
CA GLN A 63 -9.95 0.69 -17.53
C GLN A 63 -11.37 0.28 -17.91
N LYS A 64 -11.54 -0.98 -18.32
CA LYS A 64 -12.83 -1.53 -18.73
C LYS A 64 -13.78 -1.51 -17.52
N PRO A 65 -14.82 -0.65 -17.47
CA PRO A 65 -15.81 -0.66 -16.39
C PRO A 65 -16.52 -2.02 -16.29
N ALA A 66 -16.55 -2.78 -17.39
CA ALA A 66 -17.03 -4.16 -17.43
C ALA A 66 -16.21 -5.11 -16.53
N LEU A 67 -14.89 -4.92 -16.40
CA LEU A 67 -14.05 -5.74 -15.51
C LEU A 67 -14.31 -5.39 -14.05
N GLN A 68 -14.44 -4.11 -13.71
CA GLN A 68 -14.79 -3.68 -12.35
C GLN A 68 -16.16 -4.21 -11.92
N LYS A 69 -17.19 -4.11 -12.77
CA LYS A 69 -18.51 -4.69 -12.51
C LYS A 69 -18.46 -6.21 -12.31
N ARG A 70 -17.65 -6.92 -13.10
CA ARG A 70 -17.45 -8.38 -12.95
C ARG A 70 -16.77 -8.73 -11.62
N ILE A 71 -15.76 -7.96 -11.22
CA ILE A 71 -15.07 -8.14 -9.93
C ILE A 71 -16.06 -7.92 -8.77
N GLN A 72 -16.83 -6.85 -8.81
CA GLN A 72 -17.84 -6.54 -7.78
C GLN A 72 -18.89 -7.66 -7.67
N LYS A 73 -19.43 -8.14 -8.80
CA LYS A 73 -20.39 -9.24 -8.81
C LYS A 73 -19.82 -10.53 -8.23
N LYS A 74 -18.54 -10.84 -8.50
CA LYS A 74 -17.85 -12.01 -7.91
C LYS A 74 -17.66 -11.85 -6.40
N GLN A 75 -17.27 -10.66 -5.93
CA GLN A 75 -17.11 -10.36 -4.50
C GLN A 75 -18.44 -10.49 -3.73
N GLU A 76 -19.54 -10.01 -4.30
CA GLU A 76 -20.88 -10.19 -3.71
C GLU A 76 -21.30 -11.67 -3.66
N GLY A 77 -21.02 -12.43 -4.72
CA GLY A 77 -21.23 -13.88 -4.75
C GLY A 77 -20.46 -14.59 -3.64
N LEU A 78 -19.18 -14.24 -3.45
CA LEU A 78 -18.32 -14.80 -2.40
C LEU A 78 -18.88 -14.50 -1.01
N LYS A 79 -19.32 -13.25 -0.74
CA LYS A 79 -19.95 -12.88 0.54
C LYS A 79 -21.21 -13.71 0.82
N LYS A 80 -22.05 -13.95 -0.20
CA LYS A 80 -23.25 -14.79 -0.06
C LYS A 80 -22.89 -16.24 0.28
N ILE A 81 -21.87 -16.80 -0.36
CA ILE A 81 -21.40 -18.17 -0.10
C ILE A 81 -20.83 -18.26 1.32
N GLN A 82 -19.98 -17.34 1.75
CA GLN A 82 -19.44 -17.33 3.11
C GLN A 82 -20.53 -17.24 4.17
N LYS A 83 -21.57 -16.42 3.95
CA LYS A 83 -22.71 -16.33 4.88
C LYS A 83 -23.48 -17.65 4.96
N LYS A 84 -23.67 -18.34 3.82
CA LYS A 84 -24.31 -19.67 3.79
C LYS A 84 -23.46 -20.72 4.51
N LEU A 85 -22.16 -20.74 4.26
CA LEU A 85 -21.22 -21.67 4.90
C LEU A 85 -21.24 -21.50 6.43
N LYS A 86 -21.16 -20.26 6.94
CA LYS A 86 -21.22 -19.99 8.39
C LYS A 86 -22.53 -20.47 9.02
N LYS A 87 -23.65 -20.37 8.30
CA LYS A 87 -24.94 -20.89 8.78
C LYS A 87 -24.96 -22.42 8.80
N ALA A 88 -24.45 -23.06 7.74
CA ALA A 88 -24.39 -24.51 7.65
C ALA A 88 -23.52 -25.11 8.77
N LEU A 89 -22.33 -24.53 9.02
CA LEU A 89 -21.44 -24.97 10.10
C LEU A 89 -22.09 -24.90 11.48
N LYS A 90 -22.85 -23.84 11.77
CA LYS A 90 -23.59 -23.74 13.04
C LYS A 90 -24.67 -24.81 13.18
N VAL A 91 -25.35 -25.15 12.10
CA VAL A 91 -26.38 -26.20 12.13
C VAL A 91 -25.71 -27.56 12.31
N GLU A 92 -24.57 -27.80 11.65
CA GLU A 92 -23.80 -29.02 11.82
C GLU A 92 -23.32 -29.20 13.27
N GLU A 93 -22.77 -28.15 13.88
CA GLU A 93 -22.33 -28.15 15.28
C GLU A 93 -23.50 -28.45 16.23
N LEU A 94 -24.63 -27.76 16.07
CA LEU A 94 -25.83 -28.03 16.87
C LEU A 94 -26.34 -29.47 16.71
N LYS A 95 -26.32 -30.01 15.48
CA LYS A 95 -26.76 -31.39 15.23
C LYS A 95 -25.79 -32.42 15.78
N LYS A 96 -24.51 -32.09 15.86
CA LYS A 96 -23.52 -32.93 16.53
C LYS A 96 -23.78 -32.97 18.04
N ASP A 97 -24.03 -31.83 18.67
CA ASP A 97 -24.35 -31.76 20.10
C ASP A 97 -25.64 -32.54 20.43
N GLU A 98 -26.71 -32.35 19.65
CA GLU A 98 -27.96 -33.11 19.80
C GLU A 98 -27.76 -34.63 19.67
N MET A 99 -26.90 -35.05 18.73
CA MET A 99 -26.56 -36.46 18.54
C MET A 99 -25.77 -37.03 19.74
N GLU A 100 -24.78 -36.28 20.24
CA GLU A 100 -23.98 -36.68 21.41
C GLU A 100 -24.86 -36.76 22.67
N GLU A 101 -25.80 -35.84 22.86
CA GLU A 101 -26.76 -35.87 23.97
C GLU A 101 -27.70 -37.07 23.86
N ALA A 102 -28.26 -37.33 22.67
CA ALA A 102 -29.12 -38.49 22.44
C ALA A 102 -28.36 -39.80 22.67
N GLU A 103 -27.09 -39.90 22.24
CA GLU A 103 -26.24 -41.06 22.50
C GLU A 103 -25.97 -41.23 24.00
N ALA A 104 -25.71 -40.14 24.73
CA ALA A 104 -25.49 -40.17 26.17
C ALA A 104 -26.75 -40.61 26.94
N SER A 105 -27.92 -40.07 26.60
CA SER A 105 -29.20 -40.47 27.20
C SER A 105 -29.52 -41.93 26.91
N TRP A 106 -29.31 -42.38 25.68
CA TRP A 106 -29.54 -43.78 25.32
C TRP A 106 -28.62 -44.73 26.09
N LYS A 107 -27.33 -44.42 26.19
CA LYS A 107 -26.37 -45.19 26.99
C LYS A 107 -26.71 -45.20 28.48
N PHE A 108 -27.18 -44.07 29.01
CA PHE A 108 -27.62 -43.98 30.41
C PHE A 108 -28.83 -44.87 30.68
N GLU A 109 -29.86 -44.80 29.83
CA GLU A 109 -31.07 -45.61 29.98
C GLU A 109 -30.77 -47.12 29.84
N ALA A 110 -29.91 -47.49 28.89
CA ALA A 110 -29.44 -48.87 28.71
C ALA A 110 -28.66 -49.39 29.95
N MET A 111 -27.89 -48.52 30.61
CA MET A 111 -27.23 -48.87 31.87
C MET A 111 -28.23 -49.04 33.01
N CYS A 112 -29.18 -48.11 33.16
CA CYS A 112 -30.17 -48.13 34.25
C CYS A 112 -31.17 -49.28 34.16
N SER A 113 -31.52 -49.71 32.95
CA SER A 113 -32.36 -50.89 32.70
C SER A 113 -31.64 -52.22 32.94
N GLY A 114 -30.32 -52.21 33.05
CA GLY A 114 -29.48 -53.40 33.20
C GLY A 114 -29.16 -54.10 31.88
N GLU A 115 -29.64 -53.59 30.74
CA GLU A 115 -29.40 -54.12 29.40
C GLU A 115 -27.96 -53.88 28.90
N ALA A 116 -27.25 -52.89 29.45
CA ALA A 116 -25.86 -52.61 29.11
C ALA A 116 -25.00 -52.34 30.35
N TYR A 117 -23.70 -52.58 30.23
CA TYR A 117 -22.70 -52.24 31.26
C TYR A 117 -21.37 -51.86 30.63
N GLN A 118 -20.54 -51.17 31.40
CA GLN A 118 -19.21 -50.75 30.97
C GLN A 118 -18.13 -51.64 31.61
N GLU A 119 -17.24 -52.21 30.80
CA GLU A 119 -16.14 -53.08 31.23
C GLU A 119 -14.88 -52.70 30.44
N ASP A 120 -13.76 -52.46 31.13
CA ASP A 120 -12.50 -51.98 30.53
C ASP A 120 -12.65 -50.73 29.63
N GLY A 121 -13.59 -49.85 29.96
CA GLY A 121 -13.90 -48.64 29.21
C GLY A 121 -14.73 -48.88 27.93
N GLN A 122 -15.06 -50.12 27.58
CA GLN A 122 -15.91 -50.48 26.46
C GLN A 122 -17.34 -50.80 26.91
N TRP A 123 -18.31 -50.46 26.08
CA TRP A 123 -19.73 -50.76 26.33
C TRP A 123 -20.05 -52.18 25.88
N LYS A 124 -20.70 -52.95 26.75
CA LYS A 124 -21.19 -54.31 26.47
C LYS A 124 -22.69 -54.38 26.71
N TRP A 125 -23.39 -55.10 25.85
CA TRP A 125 -24.81 -55.41 25.98
C TRP A 125 -24.95 -56.76 26.67
N ARG A 126 -25.90 -56.87 27.61
CA ARG A 126 -26.33 -58.17 28.13
C ARG A 126 -27.33 -58.74 27.14
N GLU A 127 -27.06 -59.95 26.66
CA GLU A 127 -28.05 -60.73 25.90
C GLU A 127 -29.25 -61.10 26.77
#